data_AF-A0A3D1T8J0-F1
#
_entry.id   AF-A0A3D1T8J0-F1
#
_cell.length_a   1.000
_cell.length_b   1.000
_cell.length_c   1.000
_cell.angle_alpha   90.00
_cell.angle_beta   90.00
_cell.angle_gamma   90.00
#
_symmetry.space_group_name_H-M   'P 1'
#
loop_
_entity.id
_entity.type
_entity.pdbx_description
1 polymer ?
#
loop_
_entity_poly.entity_id
_entity_poly.type
_entity_poly.pdbx_seq_one_letter_code
_entity_poly.pdbx_strand_id
1 'polypeptide(L)'
;PEGDGGEVMVLMVSPYPARDAQDEGNTLTPVLISGSSFTGGLLYSASTKKDGLITIGDLQSTILAFLGVDKPAAITGQPLVARPSELTRPSDSVAQAGNQLYLLNSRIAKINISRSPVLKSFVIAQIIVLILALLLIVFGVQKTRLFLFLRWLMAFVASVPLGLLVQPLTARFELSEILLFTILFAALITFIAFWSNKQGKNGEPIGIIALLTAFAILIDTLSGSNLMSNSVLGYSPVGGARYYGIGNEYMGVLLGSSVIGISVYLQRFGTSRKNMIAAGTLLVLWAYAVSVPWHGSNLGGSLSLVTAYLVTVIGLVSEKRSKKRLRTWLVAIAAAVVVAIVLSLADLARQTEAQSHIGRFASQIRQGGPTSIFPVIVRKLEMNLSLIGYTIWSKALLTFIVVMGVLFCRPKGMLARAAANRPVIFNGIWASFAGSVTAFAVNDSGIVAAATALLFPVALITDLLLNQQYEDDSATCE
;
A
#
# COMPACT_ATOMS: atom_id res chain seq x y z
N PRO A 1 14.36 -52.30 31.23
CA PRO A 1 15.15 -51.12 30.81
C PRO A 1 14.48 -50.46 29.61
N GLU A 2 13.36 -49.79 29.88
CA GLU A 2 12.69 -48.91 28.92
C GLU A 2 13.50 -47.62 28.91
N GLY A 3 14.24 -47.41 27.82
CA GLY A 3 15.11 -46.24 27.68
C GLY A 3 14.29 -44.97 27.69
N ASP A 4 14.63 -44.09 28.61
CA ASP A 4 14.27 -42.67 28.67
C ASP A 4 14.87 -41.96 27.45
N GLY A 5 14.38 -42.32 26.26
CA GLY A 5 14.84 -41.82 24.98
C GLY A 5 14.38 -40.38 24.82
N GLY A 6 15.12 -39.44 25.41
CA GLY A 6 14.83 -38.01 25.28
C GLY A 6 14.59 -37.64 23.83
N GLU A 7 13.56 -36.83 23.58
CA GLU A 7 13.29 -36.32 22.24
C GLU A 7 14.53 -35.56 21.73
N VAL A 8 14.89 -35.79 20.46
CA VAL A 8 16.02 -35.11 19.81
C VAL A 8 15.47 -34.28 18.67
N MET A 9 15.77 -32.98 18.69
CA MET A 9 15.51 -32.06 17.59
C MET A 9 16.83 -31.56 17.01
N VAL A 10 17.03 -31.76 15.71
CA VAL A 10 18.20 -31.30 14.95
C VAL A 10 17.80 -30.12 14.08
N LEU A 11 18.48 -28.99 14.23
CA LEU A 11 18.34 -27.82 13.38
C LEU A 11 19.62 -27.57 12.59
N MET A 12 19.48 -27.42 11.27
CA MET A 12 20.52 -26.92 10.40
C MET A 12 20.09 -25.55 9.90
N VAL A 13 20.78 -24.51 10.38
CA VAL A 13 20.47 -23.11 10.08
C VAL A 13 21.68 -22.49 9.41
N SER A 14 21.47 -21.87 8.26
CA SER A 14 22.47 -20.94 7.72
C SER A 14 22.17 -19.52 8.23
N PRO A 15 23.00 -18.94 9.11
CA PRO A 15 22.70 -17.65 9.74
C PRO A 15 22.91 -16.48 8.77
N TYR A 16 23.74 -16.66 7.75
CA TYR A 16 24.04 -15.63 6.75
C TYR A 16 24.07 -16.23 5.34
N PRO A 17 23.51 -15.54 4.36
CA PRO A 17 23.61 -15.92 2.96
C PRO A 17 25.06 -15.79 2.47
N ALA A 18 25.42 -16.57 1.45
CA ALA A 18 26.73 -16.48 0.80
C ALA A 18 26.93 -15.08 0.18
N ARG A 19 28.19 -14.66 0.02
CA ARG A 19 28.52 -13.28 -0.38
C ARG A 19 28.03 -12.93 -1.78
N ASP A 20 28.21 -13.85 -2.72
CA ASP A 20 27.63 -13.79 -4.06
C ASP A 20 26.11 -13.62 -4.03
N ALA A 21 25.41 -14.41 -3.20
CA ALA A 21 23.97 -14.29 -3.03
C ALA A 21 23.55 -12.94 -2.42
N GLN A 22 24.35 -12.37 -1.49
CA GLN A 22 24.12 -11.02 -0.95
C GLN A 22 24.30 -9.94 -2.00
N ASP A 23 25.38 -10.01 -2.79
CA ASP A 23 25.67 -9.05 -3.87
C ASP A 23 24.56 -9.07 -4.94
N GLU A 24 23.96 -10.24 -5.16
CA GLU A 24 22.78 -10.42 -6.01
C GLU A 24 21.45 -10.08 -5.32
N GLY A 25 21.42 -9.64 -4.06
CA GLY A 25 20.19 -9.27 -3.34
C GLY A 25 19.29 -10.45 -2.95
N ASN A 26 19.81 -11.68 -3.00
CA ASN A 26 19.19 -12.91 -2.51
C ASN A 26 19.70 -13.22 -1.09
N THR A 27 19.04 -12.62 -0.08
CA THR A 27 19.51 -12.71 1.31
C THR A 27 18.74 -13.71 2.18
N LEU A 28 17.87 -14.52 1.59
CA LEU A 28 17.17 -15.59 2.32
C LEU A 28 18.11 -16.77 2.52
N THR A 29 18.00 -17.43 3.67
CA THR A 29 18.82 -18.59 4.01
C THR A 29 17.97 -19.83 4.25
N PRO A 30 18.45 -21.02 3.87
CA PRO A 30 17.73 -22.26 4.12
C PRO A 30 17.78 -22.64 5.59
N VAL A 31 16.71 -23.28 6.06
CA VAL A 31 16.63 -23.91 7.38
C VAL A 31 16.03 -25.30 7.21
N LEU A 32 16.68 -26.29 7.81
CA LEU A 32 16.20 -27.66 7.91
C LEU A 32 16.01 -28.01 9.38
N ILE A 33 14.90 -28.67 9.69
CA ILE A 33 14.58 -29.15 11.04
C ILE A 33 14.17 -30.61 10.93
N SER A 34 14.67 -31.43 11.84
CA SER A 34 14.30 -32.84 12.00
C SER A 34 14.04 -33.14 13.48
N GLY A 35 12.96 -33.88 13.77
CA GLY A 35 12.57 -34.26 15.13
C GLY A 35 11.25 -35.02 15.14
N SER A 36 10.88 -35.60 16.28
CA SER A 36 9.65 -36.40 16.46
C SER A 36 8.38 -35.67 16.01
N SER A 37 8.31 -34.35 16.25
CA SER A 37 7.18 -33.50 15.89
C SER A 37 7.20 -32.96 14.44
N PHE A 38 8.25 -33.25 13.65
CA PHE A 38 8.43 -32.72 12.30
C PHE A 38 8.41 -33.87 11.27
N THR A 39 7.22 -34.21 10.77
CA THR A 39 7.00 -35.36 9.88
C THR A 39 7.27 -35.09 8.40
N GLY A 40 8.05 -34.05 8.07
CA GLY A 40 8.38 -33.63 6.70
C GLY A 40 7.44 -32.57 6.10
N GLY A 41 7.86 -31.97 4.98
CA GLY A 41 7.15 -30.87 4.29
C GLY A 41 7.81 -29.51 4.47
N LEU A 42 7.05 -28.44 4.25
CA LEU A 42 7.52 -27.07 4.43
C LEU A 42 7.30 -26.60 5.88
N LEU A 43 8.22 -25.79 6.39
CA LEU A 43 8.05 -25.11 7.67
C LEU A 43 7.03 -23.98 7.54
N TYR A 44 6.14 -23.89 8.51
CA TYR A 44 5.14 -22.84 8.63
C TYR A 44 5.27 -22.12 9.97
N SER A 45 5.11 -20.79 9.94
CA SER A 45 4.94 -19.97 11.14
C SER A 45 3.67 -19.13 11.02
N ALA A 46 2.94 -19.01 12.13
CA ALA A 46 1.85 -18.04 12.26
C ALA A 46 2.32 -16.58 12.14
N SER A 47 3.62 -16.30 12.33
CA SER A 47 4.22 -14.98 12.16
C SER A 47 4.25 -14.52 10.70
N THR A 48 4.56 -15.44 9.77
CA THR A 48 4.65 -15.14 8.33
C THR A 48 3.37 -15.49 7.58
N LYS A 49 2.60 -16.46 8.10
CA LYS A 49 1.41 -17.05 7.48
C LYS A 49 1.67 -17.59 6.07
N LYS A 50 2.91 -17.96 5.77
CA LYS A 50 3.33 -18.43 4.45
C LYS A 50 4.18 -19.69 4.58
N ASP A 51 3.78 -20.74 3.87
CA ASP A 51 4.52 -21.99 3.87
C ASP A 51 5.92 -21.78 3.26
N GLY A 52 6.94 -22.34 3.89
CA GLY A 52 8.34 -22.23 3.45
C GLY A 52 9.01 -20.89 3.75
N LEU A 53 8.35 -19.99 4.50
CA LEU A 53 8.93 -18.72 4.92
C LEU A 53 8.79 -18.53 6.43
N ILE A 54 9.91 -18.30 7.10
CA ILE A 54 9.98 -18.16 8.56
C ILE A 54 10.87 -16.98 8.94
N THR A 55 10.82 -16.56 10.20
CA THR A 55 11.69 -15.55 10.77
C THR A 55 12.63 -16.15 11.81
N ILE A 56 13.71 -15.44 12.14
CA ILE A 56 14.63 -15.88 13.20
C ILE A 56 13.95 -15.99 14.58
N GLY A 57 12.94 -15.15 14.84
CA GLY A 57 12.14 -15.21 16.07
C GLY A 57 11.31 -16.50 16.18
N ASP A 58 10.93 -17.09 15.04
CA ASP A 58 10.20 -18.35 15.01
C ASP A 58 11.12 -19.51 15.41
N LEU A 59 12.38 -19.48 14.99
CA LEU A 59 13.40 -20.45 15.42
C LEU A 59 13.63 -20.37 16.93
N GLN A 60 13.79 -19.16 17.46
CA GLN A 60 13.94 -18.96 18.91
C GLN A 60 12.73 -19.50 19.69
N SER A 61 11.52 -19.21 19.21
CA SER A 61 10.27 -19.68 19.84
C SER A 61 10.15 -21.21 19.78
N THR A 62 10.61 -21.83 18.70
CA THR A 62 10.61 -23.28 18.53
C THR A 62 11.59 -23.97 19.49
N ILE A 63 12.80 -23.42 19.63
CA ILE A 63 13.81 -23.96 20.55
C ILE A 63 13.33 -23.86 22.00
N LEU A 64 12.76 -22.72 22.41
CA LEU A 64 12.24 -22.54 23.77
C LEU A 64 11.07 -23.47 24.07
N ALA A 65 10.13 -23.63 23.11
CA ALA A 65 9.02 -24.55 23.25
C ALA A 65 9.49 -26.01 23.40
N PHE A 66 10.48 -26.43 22.60
CA PHE A 66 11.07 -27.76 22.69
C PHE A 66 11.77 -28.01 24.04
N LEU A 67 12.46 -27.01 24.59
CA LEU A 67 13.12 -27.10 25.90
C LEU A 67 12.16 -26.96 27.08
N GLY A 68 10.86 -26.71 26.84
CA GLY A 68 9.88 -26.45 27.90
C GLY A 68 10.14 -25.16 28.68
N VAL A 69 10.79 -24.16 28.07
CA VAL A 69 11.12 -22.88 28.68
C VAL A 69 10.14 -21.80 28.25
N ASP A 70 9.66 -21.01 29.21
CA ASP A 70 8.75 -19.90 28.93
C ASP A 70 9.36 -18.87 27.98
N LYS A 71 8.58 -18.48 26.96
CA LYS A 71 9.02 -17.52 25.94
C LYS A 71 9.08 -16.10 26.51
N PRO A 72 10.25 -15.42 26.49
CA PRO A 72 10.34 -14.02 26.87
C PRO A 72 9.48 -13.13 25.96
N ALA A 73 8.82 -12.12 26.53
CA ALA A 73 7.94 -11.21 25.79
C ALA A 73 8.62 -10.43 24.64
N ALA A 74 9.96 -10.33 24.66
CA ALA A 74 10.76 -9.71 23.60
C ALA A 74 10.77 -10.53 22.29
N ILE A 75 10.52 -11.84 22.37
CA ILE A 75 10.53 -12.73 21.21
C ILE A 75 9.14 -12.73 20.57
N THR A 76 9.01 -12.10 19.42
CA THR A 76 7.74 -11.92 18.72
C THR A 76 7.34 -13.09 17.82
N GLY A 77 8.26 -14.04 17.58
CA GLY A 77 8.01 -15.20 16.73
C GLY A 77 7.06 -16.21 17.37
N GLN A 78 6.72 -17.23 16.58
CA GLN A 78 5.83 -18.32 16.96
C GLN A 78 6.49 -19.67 16.68
N PRO A 79 6.19 -20.71 17.48
CA PRO A 79 6.70 -22.05 17.25
C PRO A 79 6.36 -22.55 15.84
N LEU A 80 7.33 -23.21 15.21
CA LEU A 80 7.21 -23.73 13.86
C LEU A 80 6.40 -25.01 13.83
N VAL A 81 5.67 -25.20 12.73
CA VAL A 81 4.92 -26.43 12.46
C VAL A 81 5.33 -26.96 11.08
N ALA A 82 5.48 -28.28 10.96
CA ALA A 82 5.64 -28.93 9.67
C ALA A 82 4.28 -29.01 8.96
N ARG A 83 4.20 -28.52 7.73
CA ARG A 83 3.03 -28.73 6.86
C ARG A 83 3.38 -29.72 5.76
N PRO A 84 2.91 -30.98 5.85
CA PRO A 84 3.14 -31.96 4.80
C PRO A 84 2.40 -31.54 3.52
N SER A 85 3.02 -31.80 2.37
CA SER A 85 2.35 -31.69 1.08
C SER A 85 1.25 -32.76 1.02
N GLU A 86 0.00 -32.38 0.72
CA GLU A 86 -1.17 -33.29 0.70
C GLU A 86 -1.05 -34.46 -0.31
N LEU A 87 -0.01 -34.45 -1.14
CA LEU A 87 0.25 -35.45 -2.16
C LEU A 87 1.56 -36.18 -1.82
N THR A 88 1.48 -37.50 -1.62
CA THR A 88 2.57 -38.51 -1.72
C THR A 88 3.38 -38.93 -0.47
N ARG A 89 4.08 -40.08 -0.63
CA ARG A 89 4.86 -40.84 0.36
C ARG A 89 5.99 -40.01 1.01
N PRO A 90 6.45 -40.36 2.23
CA PRO A 90 7.43 -39.57 3.01
C PRO A 90 8.75 -39.26 2.27
N SER A 91 9.26 -40.17 1.44
CA SER A 91 10.51 -40.00 0.70
C SER A 91 10.43 -39.03 -0.47
N ASP A 92 9.27 -38.95 -1.15
CA ASP A 92 9.04 -38.01 -2.26
C ASP A 92 8.79 -36.59 -1.74
N SER A 93 8.39 -36.47 -0.47
CA SER A 93 8.04 -35.20 0.17
C SER A 93 9.21 -34.23 0.30
N VAL A 94 10.43 -34.71 0.57
CA VAL A 94 11.61 -33.85 0.82
C VAL A 94 12.13 -33.23 -0.47
N ALA A 95 12.27 -34.02 -1.54
CA ALA A 95 12.71 -33.51 -2.84
C ALA A 95 11.70 -32.53 -3.43
N GLN A 96 10.39 -32.80 -3.28
CA GLN A 96 9.33 -31.90 -3.70
C GLN A 96 9.31 -30.60 -2.87
N ALA A 97 9.41 -30.70 -1.54
CA ALA A 97 9.50 -29.53 -0.66
C ALA A 97 10.75 -28.68 -0.97
N GLY A 98 11.88 -29.34 -1.28
CA GLY A 98 13.10 -28.67 -1.74
C GLY A 98 12.90 -27.89 -3.04
N ASN A 99 12.23 -28.50 -4.04
CA ASN A 99 11.91 -27.81 -5.30
C ASN A 99 10.92 -26.65 -5.08
N GLN A 100 9.88 -26.84 -4.26
CA GLN A 100 8.94 -25.77 -3.90
C GLN A 100 9.65 -24.60 -3.22
N LEU A 101 10.56 -24.88 -2.28
CA LEU A 101 11.36 -23.87 -1.59
C LEU A 101 12.31 -23.15 -2.56
N TYR A 102 12.93 -23.88 -3.50
CA TYR A 102 13.78 -23.30 -4.54
C TYR A 102 13.00 -22.35 -5.45
N LEU A 103 11.82 -22.75 -5.93
CA LEU A 103 10.95 -21.92 -6.76
C LEU A 103 10.44 -20.69 -5.99
N LEU A 104 10.08 -20.86 -4.71
CA LEU A 104 9.68 -19.78 -3.82
C LEU A 104 10.82 -18.77 -3.63
N ASN A 105 12.02 -19.24 -3.31
CA ASN A 105 13.19 -18.39 -3.12
C ASN A 105 13.55 -17.65 -4.41
N SER A 106 13.61 -18.37 -5.53
CA SER A 106 13.92 -17.80 -6.85
C SER A 106 12.94 -16.68 -7.21
N ARG A 107 11.65 -16.86 -6.93
CA ARG A 107 10.64 -15.83 -7.15
C ARG A 107 10.86 -14.61 -6.26
N ILE A 108 11.02 -14.81 -4.95
CA ILE A 108 11.21 -13.72 -3.98
C ILE A 108 12.47 -12.92 -4.32
N ALA A 109 13.58 -13.61 -4.63
CA ALA A 109 14.83 -12.99 -5.04
C ALA A 109 14.67 -12.14 -6.30
N LYS A 110 14.10 -12.69 -7.38
CA LYS A 110 13.87 -11.95 -8.64
C LYS A 110 13.01 -10.70 -8.46
N ILE A 111 11.94 -10.79 -7.67
CA ILE A 111 11.11 -9.63 -7.31
C ILE A 111 11.92 -8.60 -6.51
N ASN A 112 12.69 -9.05 -5.52
CA ASN A 112 13.49 -8.17 -4.67
C ASN A 112 14.56 -7.40 -5.47
N ILE A 113 15.25 -8.09 -6.37
CA ILE A 113 16.27 -7.52 -7.28
C ILE A 113 15.63 -6.50 -8.22
N SER A 114 14.51 -6.87 -8.85
CA SER A 114 13.81 -6.02 -9.81
C SER A 114 13.12 -4.83 -9.14
N ARG A 115 12.89 -4.87 -7.82
CA ARG A 115 12.12 -3.85 -7.09
C ARG A 115 12.72 -2.46 -7.23
N SER A 116 13.99 -2.31 -6.88
CA SER A 116 14.66 -0.99 -6.84
C SER A 116 14.71 -0.34 -8.23
N PRO A 117 15.13 -1.02 -9.32
CA PRO A 117 15.11 -0.45 -10.67
C PRO A 117 13.72 -0.04 -11.16
N VAL A 118 12.71 -0.88 -10.97
CA VAL A 118 11.34 -0.61 -11.44
C VAL A 118 10.72 0.56 -10.68
N LEU A 119 10.80 0.57 -9.34
CA LEU A 119 10.22 1.65 -8.54
C LEU A 119 10.95 2.98 -8.75
N LYS A 120 12.28 2.96 -8.92
CA LYS A 120 13.03 4.18 -9.28
C LYS A 120 12.62 4.72 -10.65
N SER A 121 12.55 3.85 -11.66
CA SER A 121 12.12 4.24 -13.01
C SER A 121 10.70 4.83 -12.99
N PHE A 122 9.77 4.19 -12.28
CA PHE A 122 8.40 4.66 -12.13
C PHE A 122 8.34 6.05 -11.47
N VAL A 123 8.99 6.22 -10.31
CA VAL A 123 8.94 7.49 -9.58
C VAL A 123 9.64 8.61 -10.34
N ILE A 124 10.78 8.33 -10.99
CA ILE A 124 11.48 9.32 -11.82
C ILE A 124 10.60 9.75 -13.00
N ALA A 125 9.99 8.80 -13.70
CA ALA A 125 9.05 9.11 -14.79
C ALA A 125 7.90 9.99 -14.29
N GLN A 126 7.31 9.65 -13.14
CA GLN A 126 6.26 10.47 -12.55
C GLN A 126 6.71 11.89 -12.22
N ILE A 127 7.89 12.06 -11.61
CA ILE A 127 8.45 13.36 -11.27
C ILE A 127 8.64 14.19 -12.54
N ILE A 128 9.24 13.60 -13.59
CA ILE A 128 9.47 14.28 -14.87
C ILE A 128 8.15 14.77 -15.48
N VAL A 129 7.13 13.91 -15.51
CA VAL A 129 5.82 14.23 -16.09
C VAL A 129 5.14 15.36 -15.33
N LEU A 130 5.14 15.31 -13.99
CA LEU A 130 4.53 16.35 -13.16
C LEU A 130 5.28 17.67 -13.24
N ILE A 131 6.62 17.65 -13.25
CA ILE A 131 7.41 18.88 -13.41
C ILE A 131 7.14 19.48 -14.79
N LEU A 132 7.15 18.68 -15.86
CA LEU A 132 6.89 19.19 -17.21
C LEU A 132 5.48 19.81 -17.31
N ALA A 133 4.47 19.14 -16.76
CA ALA A 133 3.11 19.67 -16.67
C ALA A 133 3.03 20.98 -15.86
N LEU A 134 3.70 21.03 -14.70
CA LEU A 134 3.79 22.24 -13.88
C LEU A 134 4.43 23.39 -14.65
N LEU A 135 5.52 23.15 -15.37
CA LEU A 135 6.20 24.18 -16.15
C LEU A 135 5.29 24.73 -17.27
N LEU A 136 4.52 23.88 -17.97
CA LEU A 136 3.57 24.37 -18.96
C LEU A 136 2.45 25.22 -18.34
N ILE A 137 1.97 24.84 -17.15
CA ILE A 137 0.96 25.60 -16.41
C ILE A 137 1.52 26.96 -15.98
N VAL A 138 2.72 26.97 -15.36
CA VAL A 138 3.31 28.18 -14.78
C VAL A 138 3.78 29.17 -15.85
N PHE A 139 4.33 28.66 -16.96
CA PHE A 139 4.81 29.50 -18.07
C PHE A 139 3.75 29.77 -19.13
N GLY A 140 2.52 29.26 -18.97
CA GLY A 140 1.45 29.50 -19.94
C GLY A 140 1.77 28.97 -21.33
N VAL A 141 2.44 27.80 -21.45
CA VAL A 141 2.84 27.26 -22.75
C VAL A 141 1.66 26.58 -23.46
N GLN A 142 1.29 27.09 -24.63
CA GLN A 142 0.04 26.75 -25.33
C GLN A 142 0.28 25.87 -26.56
N LYS A 143 0.77 24.64 -26.36
CA LYS A 143 0.96 23.67 -27.46
C LYS A 143 -0.01 22.49 -27.33
N THR A 144 -1.09 22.47 -28.12
CA THR A 144 -2.17 21.46 -28.06
C THR A 144 -1.67 20.03 -28.10
N ARG A 145 -0.73 19.70 -29.01
CA ARG A 145 -0.16 18.34 -29.11
C ARG A 145 0.59 17.94 -27.85
N LEU A 146 1.36 18.86 -27.27
CA LEU A 146 2.13 18.62 -26.05
C LEU A 146 1.21 18.47 -24.83
N PHE A 147 0.15 19.27 -24.76
CA PHE A 147 -0.90 19.18 -23.75
C PHE A 147 -1.58 17.81 -23.76
N LEU A 148 -2.12 17.38 -24.92
CA LEU A 148 -2.78 16.08 -25.05
C LEU A 148 -1.83 14.93 -24.71
N PHE A 149 -0.58 15.03 -25.15
CA PHE A 149 0.46 14.07 -24.82
C PHE A 149 0.72 13.98 -23.31
N LEU A 150 0.85 15.11 -22.61
CA LEU A 150 1.05 15.12 -21.15
C LEU A 150 -0.14 14.58 -20.37
N ARG A 151 -1.37 14.87 -20.80
CA ARG A 151 -2.58 14.29 -20.19
C ARG A 151 -2.60 12.77 -20.33
N TRP A 152 -2.29 12.28 -21.53
CA TRP A 152 -2.14 10.86 -21.76
C TRP A 152 -1.02 10.27 -20.88
N LEU A 153 0.12 10.95 -20.77
CA LEU A 153 1.26 10.48 -19.99
C LEU A 153 1.01 10.49 -18.47
N MET A 154 0.24 11.45 -17.94
CA MET A 154 -0.20 11.45 -16.54
C MET A 154 -1.13 10.27 -16.25
N ALA A 155 -2.09 10.00 -17.15
CA ALA A 155 -2.96 8.83 -17.03
C ALA A 155 -2.17 7.51 -17.18
N PHE A 156 -1.18 7.47 -18.06
CA PHE A 156 -0.24 6.35 -18.20
C PHE A 156 0.49 6.06 -16.89
N VAL A 157 1.10 7.08 -16.29
CA VAL A 157 1.78 6.95 -14.99
C VAL A 157 0.79 6.53 -13.89
N ALA A 158 -0.43 7.08 -13.87
CA ALA A 158 -1.48 6.68 -12.93
C ALA A 158 -1.94 5.21 -13.10
N SER A 159 -1.73 4.61 -14.28
CA SER A 159 -2.07 3.22 -14.59
C SER A 159 -1.00 2.21 -14.13
N VAL A 160 0.23 2.66 -13.87
CA VAL A 160 1.35 1.80 -13.50
C VAL A 160 1.11 0.97 -12.23
N PRO A 161 0.55 1.52 -11.12
CA PRO A 161 0.27 0.72 -9.92
C PRO A 161 -0.65 -0.48 -10.18
N LEU A 162 -1.64 -0.33 -11.07
CA LEU A 162 -2.52 -1.41 -11.50
C LEU A 162 -1.77 -2.44 -12.36
N GLY A 163 -0.94 -1.98 -13.29
CA GLY A 163 -0.09 -2.87 -14.10
C GLY A 163 0.83 -3.72 -13.22
N LEU A 164 1.51 -3.10 -12.26
CA LEU A 164 2.37 -3.80 -11.28
C LEU A 164 1.59 -4.76 -10.38
N LEU A 165 0.30 -4.48 -10.11
CA LEU A 165 -0.53 -5.38 -9.30
C LEU A 165 -0.86 -6.64 -10.09
N VAL A 166 -1.20 -6.50 -11.37
CA VAL A 166 -1.66 -7.61 -12.22
C VAL A 166 -0.48 -8.40 -12.82
N GLN A 167 0.71 -7.80 -12.91
CA GLN A 167 1.92 -8.39 -13.46
C GLN A 167 2.23 -9.83 -12.97
N PRO A 168 2.05 -10.20 -11.70
CA PRO A 168 2.32 -11.55 -11.22
C PRO A 168 1.49 -12.66 -11.87
N LEU A 169 0.38 -12.33 -12.56
CA LEU A 169 -0.39 -13.29 -13.36
C LEU A 169 0.43 -13.89 -14.52
N THR A 170 1.49 -13.22 -14.95
CA THR A 170 2.38 -13.72 -16.00
C THR A 170 3.31 -14.82 -15.53
N ALA A 171 3.43 -15.05 -14.21
CA ALA A 171 4.39 -15.94 -13.56
C ALA A 171 5.87 -15.71 -13.97
N ARG A 172 6.15 -14.53 -14.52
CA ARG A 172 7.43 -14.09 -15.07
C ARG A 172 7.95 -12.96 -14.20
N PHE A 173 9.17 -13.06 -13.69
CA PHE A 173 9.69 -12.14 -12.67
C PHE A 173 11.02 -11.51 -13.06
N GLU A 174 11.45 -11.68 -14.31
CA GLU A 174 12.62 -10.97 -14.83
C GLU A 174 12.31 -9.48 -14.99
N LEU A 175 13.33 -8.65 -14.77
CA LEU A 175 13.20 -7.19 -14.83
C LEU A 175 12.61 -6.71 -16.17
N SER A 176 13.10 -7.25 -17.28
CA SER A 176 12.64 -6.89 -18.63
C SER A 176 11.18 -7.27 -18.87
N GLU A 177 10.75 -8.43 -18.37
CA GLU A 177 9.38 -8.92 -18.51
C GLU A 177 8.40 -8.11 -17.66
N ILE A 178 8.79 -7.77 -16.42
CA ILE A 178 8.02 -6.91 -15.53
C ILE A 178 7.81 -5.54 -16.18
N LEU A 179 8.88 -4.92 -16.69
CA LEU A 179 8.82 -3.60 -17.33
C LEU A 179 7.97 -3.64 -18.61
N LEU A 180 8.23 -4.60 -19.50
CA LEU A 180 7.50 -4.73 -20.76
C LEU A 180 6.00 -4.91 -20.51
N PHE A 181 5.62 -5.85 -19.64
CA PHE A 181 4.22 -6.07 -19.29
C PHE A 181 3.59 -4.81 -18.72
N THR A 182 4.25 -4.17 -17.75
CA THR A 182 3.70 -2.99 -17.06
C THR A 182 3.51 -1.82 -18.02
N ILE A 183 4.45 -1.58 -18.93
CA ILE A 183 4.36 -0.51 -19.94
C ILE A 183 3.21 -0.79 -20.92
N LEU A 184 3.14 -2.00 -21.50
CA LEU A 184 2.08 -2.35 -22.44
C LEU A 184 0.70 -2.33 -21.79
N PHE A 185 0.59 -2.86 -20.57
CA PHE A 185 -0.65 -2.86 -19.81
C PHE A 185 -1.09 -1.43 -19.43
N ALA A 186 -0.18 -0.59 -18.94
CA ALA A 186 -0.48 0.80 -18.61
C ALA A 186 -0.92 1.61 -19.84
N ALA A 187 -0.27 1.39 -20.99
CA ALA A 187 -0.66 2.01 -22.25
C ALA A 187 -2.06 1.57 -22.70
N LEU A 188 -2.37 0.27 -22.61
CA LEU A 188 -3.68 -0.28 -22.94
C LEU A 188 -4.78 0.29 -22.04
N ILE A 189 -4.59 0.27 -20.72
CA ILE A 189 -5.57 0.81 -19.76
C ILE A 189 -5.79 2.31 -19.97
N THR A 190 -4.71 3.06 -20.24
CA THR A 190 -4.80 4.48 -20.56
C THR A 190 -5.60 4.70 -21.84
N PHE A 191 -5.31 3.94 -22.90
CA PHE A 191 -6.06 4.01 -24.15
C PHE A 191 -7.55 3.74 -23.94
N ILE A 192 -7.90 2.68 -23.20
CA ILE A 192 -9.29 2.35 -22.87
C ILE A 192 -9.96 3.47 -22.05
N ALA A 193 -9.24 4.08 -21.08
CA ALA A 193 -9.76 5.16 -20.26
C ALA A 193 -10.08 6.43 -21.08
N PHE A 194 -9.25 6.76 -22.08
CA PHE A 194 -9.54 7.86 -23.02
C PHE A 194 -10.63 7.48 -24.02
N TRP A 195 -10.62 6.26 -24.55
CA TRP A 195 -11.59 5.81 -25.56
C TRP A 195 -13.02 5.71 -25.00
N SER A 196 -13.17 5.18 -23.79
CA SER A 196 -14.44 5.13 -23.06
C SER A 196 -14.97 6.53 -22.68
N ASN A 197 -14.13 7.55 -22.82
CA ASN A 197 -14.46 8.92 -22.48
C ASN A 197 -14.33 9.88 -23.68
N LYS A 198 -15.17 9.64 -24.70
CA LYS A 198 -15.26 10.50 -25.89
C LYS A 198 -15.54 11.98 -25.60
N GLN A 199 -15.99 12.33 -24.40
CA GLN A 199 -16.26 13.72 -23.97
C GLN A 199 -15.23 14.26 -22.94
N GLY A 200 -14.05 13.64 -22.80
CA GLY A 200 -13.10 13.76 -21.67
C GLY A 200 -12.54 15.12 -21.24
N LYS A 201 -13.43 16.06 -20.90
CA LYS A 201 -13.15 17.44 -20.48
C LYS A 201 -12.87 17.59 -18.97
N ASN A 202 -12.94 16.52 -18.16
CA ASN A 202 -13.03 16.66 -16.69
C ASN A 202 -12.07 15.77 -15.86
N GLY A 203 -10.91 15.37 -16.39
CA GLY A 203 -9.96 14.50 -15.66
C GLY A 203 -10.47 13.08 -15.42
N GLU A 204 -11.52 12.68 -16.13
CA GLU A 204 -12.20 11.40 -15.90
C GLU A 204 -11.38 10.16 -16.32
N PRO A 205 -10.44 10.19 -17.30
CA PRO A 205 -9.56 9.05 -17.54
C PRO A 205 -8.79 8.62 -16.28
N ILE A 206 -8.22 9.58 -15.55
CA ILE A 206 -7.51 9.32 -14.28
C ILE A 206 -8.47 8.75 -13.23
N GLY A 207 -9.71 9.26 -13.16
CA GLY A 207 -10.73 8.72 -12.25
C GLY A 207 -11.16 7.29 -12.58
N ILE A 208 -11.27 6.94 -13.86
CA ILE A 208 -11.55 5.56 -14.30
C ILE A 208 -10.40 4.63 -13.88
N ILE A 209 -9.15 5.03 -14.16
CA ILE A 209 -7.96 4.27 -13.77
C ILE A 209 -7.89 4.11 -12.25
N ALA A 210 -8.21 5.17 -11.50
CA ALA A 210 -8.26 5.16 -10.04
C ALA A 210 -9.30 4.15 -9.52
N LEU A 211 -10.52 4.13 -10.06
CA LEU A 211 -11.53 3.13 -9.70
C LEU A 211 -11.06 1.71 -10.02
N LEU A 212 -10.56 1.48 -11.23
CA LEU A 212 -10.04 0.17 -11.63
C LEU A 212 -8.93 -0.31 -10.70
N THR A 213 -8.01 0.58 -10.34
CA THR A 213 -6.93 0.30 -9.38
C THR A 213 -7.48 -0.06 -8.01
N ALA A 214 -8.42 0.72 -7.47
CA ALA A 214 -9.01 0.49 -6.15
C ALA A 214 -9.82 -0.83 -6.10
N PHE A 215 -10.56 -1.16 -7.17
CA PHE A 215 -11.26 -2.44 -7.27
C PHE A 215 -10.31 -3.62 -7.39
N ALA A 216 -9.25 -3.52 -8.19
CA ALA A 216 -8.27 -4.60 -8.31
C ALA A 216 -7.58 -4.87 -6.96
N ILE A 217 -7.22 -3.83 -6.22
CA ILE A 217 -6.65 -3.99 -4.86
C ILE A 217 -7.66 -4.62 -3.90
N LEU A 218 -8.94 -4.24 -3.98
CA LEU A 218 -10.00 -4.85 -3.16
C LEU A 218 -10.14 -6.34 -3.43
N ILE A 219 -10.25 -6.72 -4.71
CA ILE A 219 -10.40 -8.12 -5.13
C ILE A 219 -9.19 -8.93 -4.68
N ASP A 220 -7.97 -8.44 -4.91
CA ASP A 220 -6.76 -9.13 -4.49
C ASP A 220 -6.71 -9.29 -2.96
N THR A 221 -7.02 -8.23 -2.21
CA THR A 221 -7.01 -8.26 -0.73
C THR A 221 -8.01 -9.28 -0.17
N LEU A 222 -9.25 -9.29 -0.70
CA LEU A 222 -10.28 -10.26 -0.30
C LEU A 222 -9.94 -11.69 -0.76
N SER A 223 -9.13 -11.84 -1.81
CA SER A 223 -8.66 -13.15 -2.31
C SER A 223 -7.36 -13.63 -1.65
N GLY A 224 -6.90 -12.96 -0.58
CA GLY A 224 -5.72 -13.36 0.19
C GLY A 224 -4.41 -12.66 -0.21
N SER A 225 -4.46 -11.56 -0.95
CA SER A 225 -3.30 -10.72 -1.30
C SER A 225 -2.24 -11.45 -2.14
N ASN A 226 -2.66 -12.40 -2.97
CA ASN A 226 -1.76 -13.23 -3.78
C ASN A 226 -1.01 -12.39 -4.82
N LEU A 227 -1.67 -11.45 -5.48
CA LEU A 227 -1.02 -10.60 -6.48
C LEU A 227 -0.08 -9.59 -5.82
N MET A 228 -0.56 -8.83 -4.82
CA MET A 228 0.29 -7.84 -4.17
C MET A 228 1.48 -8.46 -3.44
N SER A 229 1.38 -9.69 -2.91
CA SER A 229 2.52 -10.37 -2.28
C SER A 229 3.63 -10.77 -3.25
N ASN A 230 3.31 -10.87 -4.55
CA ASN A 230 4.24 -11.19 -5.62
C ASN A 230 4.52 -9.99 -6.53
N SER A 231 4.05 -8.79 -6.16
CA SER A 231 4.26 -7.57 -6.93
C SER A 231 5.48 -6.81 -6.44
N VAL A 232 6.20 -6.18 -7.38
CA VAL A 232 7.28 -5.24 -7.10
C VAL A 232 6.83 -4.05 -6.26
N LEU A 233 5.59 -3.57 -6.42
CA LEU A 233 5.04 -2.48 -5.59
C LEU A 233 4.49 -3.01 -4.24
N GLY A 234 4.39 -4.32 -4.08
CA GLY A 234 3.97 -5.02 -2.87
C GLY A 234 4.91 -4.86 -1.68
N TYR A 235 4.75 -5.70 -0.66
CA TYR A 235 5.75 -5.81 0.41
C TYR A 235 6.87 -6.80 0.00
N SER A 236 8.08 -6.61 0.53
CA SER A 236 9.19 -7.55 0.34
C SER A 236 9.42 -8.37 1.61
N PRO A 237 9.27 -9.71 1.55
CA PRO A 237 9.61 -10.60 2.66
C PRO A 237 11.08 -10.51 3.07
N VAL A 238 11.97 -10.21 2.10
CA VAL A 238 13.43 -10.13 2.31
C VAL A 238 13.78 -9.01 3.29
N GLY A 239 13.12 -7.86 3.18
CA GLY A 239 13.32 -6.73 4.09
C GLY A 239 12.69 -6.92 5.47
N GLY A 240 11.94 -7.99 5.72
CA GLY A 240 11.29 -8.28 7.00
C GLY A 240 10.23 -7.27 7.46
N ALA A 241 9.85 -6.32 6.61
CA ALA A 241 8.92 -5.25 6.97
C ALA A 241 7.46 -5.74 7.10
N ARG A 242 7.06 -6.74 6.30
CA ARG A 242 5.73 -7.36 6.32
C ARG A 242 5.76 -8.68 5.55
N TYR A 243 4.92 -9.65 5.95
CA TYR A 243 4.83 -10.98 5.32
C TYR A 243 3.45 -11.33 4.77
N TYR A 244 2.40 -10.62 5.19
CA TYR A 244 1.01 -10.84 4.76
C TYR A 244 0.21 -9.52 4.80
N GLY A 245 -0.97 -9.52 4.18
CA GLY A 245 -1.85 -8.36 4.12
C GLY A 245 -1.40 -7.26 3.17
N ILE A 246 -1.87 -6.02 3.37
CA ILE A 246 -1.62 -4.91 2.44
C ILE A 246 -0.36 -4.13 2.83
N GLY A 247 0.61 -4.06 1.91
CA GLY A 247 1.83 -3.23 2.04
C GLY A 247 1.51 -1.73 2.13
N ASN A 248 2.43 -0.92 2.67
CA ASN A 248 2.19 0.51 2.86
C ASN A 248 2.12 1.27 1.53
N GLU A 249 2.85 0.80 0.51
CA GLU A 249 2.78 1.28 -0.86
C GLU A 249 1.36 1.14 -1.43
N TYR A 250 0.85 -0.10 -1.52
CA TYR A 250 -0.50 -0.37 -2.05
C TYR A 250 -1.61 0.19 -1.16
N MET A 251 -1.40 0.29 0.15
CA MET A 251 -2.34 0.97 1.04
C MET A 251 -2.50 2.44 0.67
N GLY A 252 -1.40 3.16 0.44
CA GLY A 252 -1.49 4.55 -0.03
C GLY A 252 -2.08 4.64 -1.43
N VAL A 253 -1.68 3.77 -2.37
CA VAL A 253 -2.31 3.67 -3.71
C VAL A 253 -3.82 3.49 -3.57
N LEU A 254 -4.30 2.59 -2.71
CA LEU A 254 -5.72 2.37 -2.46
C LEU A 254 -6.39 3.61 -1.91
N LEU A 255 -5.79 4.29 -0.93
CA LEU A 255 -6.33 5.52 -0.35
C LEU A 255 -6.52 6.60 -1.42
N GLY A 256 -5.47 6.91 -2.18
CA GLY A 256 -5.54 7.92 -3.23
C GLY A 256 -6.53 7.54 -4.35
N SER A 257 -6.47 6.29 -4.82
CA SER A 257 -7.28 5.81 -5.94
C SER A 257 -8.77 5.68 -5.60
N SER A 258 -9.12 5.15 -4.43
CA SER A 258 -10.51 5.01 -4.00
C SER A 258 -11.21 6.36 -3.83
N VAL A 259 -10.58 7.32 -3.14
CA VAL A 259 -11.13 8.66 -2.91
C VAL A 259 -11.29 9.41 -4.22
N ILE A 260 -10.24 9.42 -5.06
CA ILE A 260 -10.29 10.12 -6.35
C ILE A 260 -11.27 9.47 -7.31
N GLY A 261 -11.30 8.14 -7.38
CA GLY A 261 -12.22 7.40 -8.21
C GLY A 261 -13.68 7.69 -7.86
N ILE A 262 -14.04 7.65 -6.56
CA ILE A 262 -15.39 8.01 -6.11
C ILE A 262 -15.71 9.48 -6.39
N SER A 263 -14.76 10.39 -6.16
CA SER A 263 -15.00 11.81 -6.35
C SER A 263 -15.25 12.16 -7.81
N VAL A 264 -14.51 11.55 -8.74
CA VAL A 264 -14.76 11.68 -10.18
C VAL A 264 -16.10 11.04 -10.57
N TYR A 265 -16.41 9.84 -10.05
CA TYR A 265 -17.69 9.17 -10.31
C TYR A 265 -18.89 10.03 -9.88
N LEU A 266 -18.87 10.56 -8.66
CA LEU A 266 -19.94 11.40 -8.13
C LEU A 266 -20.01 12.76 -8.83
N GLN A 267 -18.88 13.33 -9.26
CA GLN A 267 -18.87 14.56 -10.05
C GLN A 267 -19.51 14.34 -11.43
N ARG A 268 -19.29 13.18 -12.06
CA ARG A 268 -19.81 12.85 -13.39
C ARG A 268 -21.28 12.44 -13.37
N PHE A 269 -21.67 11.59 -12.44
CA PHE A 269 -23.02 11.00 -12.39
C PHE A 269 -23.95 11.67 -11.36
N GLY A 270 -23.44 12.68 -10.64
CA GLY A 270 -24.17 13.42 -9.62
C GLY A 270 -24.27 12.70 -8.27
N THR A 271 -24.64 13.46 -7.25
CA THR A 271 -24.75 13.04 -5.84
C THR A 271 -26.16 12.53 -5.48
N SER A 272 -26.81 11.81 -6.41
CA SER A 272 -28.11 11.19 -6.13
C SER A 272 -28.02 10.21 -4.94
N ARG A 273 -29.15 9.97 -4.24
CA ARG A 273 -29.18 9.03 -3.10
C ARG A 273 -28.62 7.66 -3.46
N LYS A 274 -28.91 7.15 -4.67
CA LYS A 274 -28.40 5.85 -5.16
C LYS A 274 -26.87 5.88 -5.29
N ASN A 275 -26.33 6.92 -5.93
CA ASN A 275 -24.88 7.06 -6.14
C ASN A 275 -24.13 7.27 -4.82
N MET A 276 -24.71 8.04 -3.88
CA MET A 276 -24.15 8.23 -2.55
C MET A 276 -24.12 6.93 -1.74
N ILE A 277 -25.19 6.13 -1.79
CA ILE A 277 -25.23 4.81 -1.13
C ILE A 277 -24.16 3.90 -1.76
N ALA A 278 -24.08 3.83 -3.09
CA ALA A 278 -23.08 3.02 -3.78
C ALA A 278 -21.65 3.44 -3.39
N ALA A 279 -21.34 4.74 -3.40
CA ALA A 279 -20.06 5.27 -2.98
C ALA A 279 -19.75 4.96 -1.50
N GLY A 280 -20.72 5.17 -0.60
CA GLY A 280 -20.58 4.87 0.82
C GLY A 280 -20.30 3.39 1.08
N THR A 281 -21.01 2.49 0.39
CA THR A 281 -20.78 1.04 0.47
C THR A 281 -19.37 0.67 0.03
N LEU A 282 -18.88 1.23 -1.08
CA LEU A 282 -17.51 0.97 -1.55
C LEU A 282 -16.44 1.46 -0.57
N LEU A 283 -16.61 2.66 0.01
CA LEU A 283 -15.70 3.17 1.05
C LEU A 283 -15.66 2.24 2.27
N VAL A 284 -16.82 1.75 2.72
CA VAL A 284 -16.88 0.79 3.83
C VAL A 284 -16.19 -0.53 3.46
N LEU A 285 -16.41 -1.04 2.25
CA LEU A 285 -15.78 -2.29 1.79
C LEU A 285 -14.25 -2.17 1.72
N TRP A 286 -13.71 -1.06 1.22
CA TRP A 286 -12.26 -0.84 1.20
C TRP A 286 -11.67 -0.68 2.59
N ALA A 287 -12.34 0.07 3.47
CA ALA A 287 -11.89 0.21 4.87
C ALA A 287 -11.91 -1.14 5.59
N TYR A 288 -12.94 -1.95 5.35
CA TYR A 288 -13.04 -3.31 5.88
C TYR A 288 -11.90 -4.19 5.38
N ALA A 289 -11.67 -4.25 4.06
CA ALA A 289 -10.64 -5.09 3.46
C ALA A 289 -9.23 -4.84 4.04
N VAL A 290 -8.91 -3.57 4.34
CA VAL A 290 -7.62 -3.19 4.94
C VAL A 290 -7.52 -3.51 6.43
N SER A 291 -8.64 -3.39 7.16
CA SER A 291 -8.68 -3.53 8.63
C SER A 291 -8.70 -4.96 9.11
N VAL A 292 -9.26 -5.86 8.31
CA VAL A 292 -9.52 -7.23 8.71
C VAL A 292 -8.23 -8.03 8.91
N PRO A 293 -8.03 -8.71 10.07
CA PRO A 293 -6.79 -9.41 10.41
C PRO A 293 -6.40 -10.59 9.51
N TRP A 294 -7.37 -11.20 8.83
CA TRP A 294 -7.12 -12.34 7.92
C TRP A 294 -6.88 -11.91 6.47
N HIS A 295 -7.22 -10.67 6.11
CA HIS A 295 -6.95 -10.08 4.79
C HIS A 295 -5.90 -8.99 4.91
N GLY A 296 -6.28 -7.71 5.00
CA GLY A 296 -5.36 -6.58 4.90
C GLY A 296 -4.41 -6.38 6.09
N SER A 297 -4.86 -6.62 7.33
CA SER A 297 -4.04 -6.51 8.56
C SER A 297 -3.11 -5.28 8.63
N ASN A 298 -3.57 -4.11 8.16
CA ASN A 298 -2.77 -2.88 8.16
C ASN A 298 -3.48 -1.77 8.94
N LEU A 299 -3.15 -1.67 10.22
CA LEU A 299 -3.79 -0.78 11.18
C LEU A 299 -3.55 0.71 10.87
N GLY A 300 -2.31 1.07 10.55
CA GLY A 300 -1.98 2.42 10.14
C GLY A 300 -2.70 2.79 8.83
N GLY A 301 -2.86 1.82 7.94
CA GLY A 301 -3.69 1.92 6.75
C GLY A 301 -5.16 2.16 7.04
N SER A 302 -5.75 1.37 7.93
CA SER A 302 -7.14 1.51 8.37
C SER A 302 -7.44 2.92 8.88
N LEU A 303 -6.60 3.42 9.79
CA LEU A 303 -6.78 4.76 10.34
C LEU A 303 -6.66 5.85 9.28
N SER A 304 -5.73 5.69 8.33
CA SER A 304 -5.53 6.64 7.23
C SER A 304 -6.72 6.66 6.26
N LEU A 305 -7.24 5.49 5.90
CA LEU A 305 -8.42 5.34 5.04
C LEU A 305 -9.66 5.90 5.72
N VAL A 306 -9.90 5.56 6.99
CA VAL A 306 -11.04 6.07 7.75
C VAL A 306 -11.00 7.60 7.82
N THR A 307 -9.84 8.21 8.11
CA THR A 307 -9.70 9.67 8.07
C THR A 307 -10.05 10.24 6.70
N ALA A 308 -9.48 9.69 5.62
CA ALA A 308 -9.76 10.16 4.27
C ALA A 308 -11.26 10.02 3.93
N TYR A 309 -11.87 8.88 4.25
CA TYR A 309 -13.25 8.55 3.90
C TYR A 309 -14.25 9.39 4.68
N LEU A 310 -13.98 9.67 5.96
CA LEU A 310 -14.79 10.58 6.75
C LEU A 310 -14.73 12.01 6.20
N VAL A 311 -13.54 12.49 5.84
CA VAL A 311 -13.41 13.82 5.20
C VAL A 311 -14.17 13.87 3.87
N THR A 312 -14.08 12.82 3.05
CA THR A 312 -14.86 12.68 1.81
C THR A 312 -16.36 12.77 2.08
N VAL A 313 -16.90 11.91 2.96
CA VAL A 313 -18.33 11.84 3.24
C VAL A 313 -18.84 13.16 3.83
N ILE A 314 -18.13 13.75 4.79
CA ILE A 314 -18.60 15.00 5.40
C ILE A 314 -18.56 16.13 4.38
N GLY A 315 -17.55 16.19 3.51
CA GLY A 315 -17.51 17.20 2.46
C GLY A 315 -18.64 17.08 1.44
N LEU A 316 -19.06 15.85 1.11
CA LEU A 316 -20.23 15.58 0.26
C LEU A 316 -21.54 16.02 0.91
N VAL A 317 -21.69 15.83 2.23
CA VAL A 317 -22.92 16.20 2.97
C VAL A 317 -22.96 17.70 3.32
N SER A 318 -21.80 18.34 3.45
CA SER A 318 -21.67 19.72 3.97
C SER A 318 -21.88 20.82 2.93
N GLU A 319 -22.32 20.48 1.71
CA GLU A 319 -22.51 21.39 0.56
C GLU A 319 -23.43 22.61 0.83
N LYS A 320 -24.05 22.73 2.02
CA LYS A 320 -24.91 23.86 2.39
C LYS A 320 -24.46 24.72 3.59
N ARG A 321 -23.34 24.46 4.29
CA ARG A 321 -22.95 25.29 5.46
C ARG A 321 -21.43 25.54 5.59
N SER A 322 -20.95 26.52 4.81
CA SER A 322 -19.57 27.05 4.81
C SER A 322 -18.99 27.37 6.21
N LYS A 323 -19.79 27.78 7.20
CA LYS A 323 -19.31 28.17 8.54
C LYS A 323 -18.98 27.00 9.50
N LYS A 324 -19.09 25.72 9.09
CA LYS A 324 -18.81 24.56 9.96
C LYS A 324 -17.60 23.70 9.55
N ARG A 325 -16.74 24.18 8.64
CA ARG A 325 -15.61 23.40 8.10
C ARG A 325 -14.61 22.94 9.17
N LEU A 326 -14.30 23.76 10.17
CA LEU A 326 -13.42 23.36 11.29
C LEU A 326 -14.08 22.29 12.19
N ARG A 327 -15.38 22.41 12.45
CA ARG A 327 -16.16 21.42 13.21
C ARG A 327 -16.25 20.09 12.46
N THR A 328 -16.33 20.13 11.14
CA THR A 328 -16.25 18.95 10.26
C THR A 328 -14.92 18.22 10.40
N TRP A 329 -13.79 18.95 10.39
CA TRP A 329 -12.48 18.37 10.63
C TRP A 329 -12.38 17.73 12.01
N LEU A 330 -12.85 18.42 13.05
CA LEU A 330 -12.86 17.88 14.42
C LEU A 330 -13.75 16.62 14.56
N VAL A 331 -14.90 16.57 13.87
CA VAL A 331 -15.77 15.38 13.86
C VAL A 331 -15.15 14.22 13.08
N ALA A 332 -14.48 14.49 11.94
CA ALA A 332 -13.76 13.47 11.19
C ALA A 332 -12.62 12.87 12.03
N ILE A 333 -11.85 13.72 12.71
CA ILE A 333 -10.77 13.31 13.62
C ILE A 333 -11.36 12.50 14.78
N ALA A 334 -12.42 13.00 15.43
CA ALA A 334 -13.07 12.29 16.54
C ALA A 334 -13.64 10.92 16.13
N ALA A 335 -14.31 10.84 14.97
CA ALA A 335 -14.83 9.57 14.46
C ALA A 335 -13.72 8.59 14.05
N ALA A 336 -12.62 9.08 13.46
CA ALA A 336 -11.44 8.26 13.18
C ALA A 336 -10.80 7.72 14.46
N VAL A 337 -10.70 8.56 15.51
CA VAL A 337 -10.23 8.16 16.84
C VAL A 337 -11.17 7.13 17.46
N VAL A 338 -12.49 7.30 17.37
CA VAL A 338 -13.47 6.33 17.89
C VAL A 338 -13.36 4.98 17.17
N VAL A 339 -13.26 4.98 15.84
CA VAL A 339 -13.09 3.73 15.07
C VAL A 339 -11.77 3.05 15.45
N ALA A 340 -10.68 3.80 15.60
CA ALA A 340 -9.40 3.26 16.07
C ALA A 340 -9.53 2.64 17.47
N ILE A 341 -10.22 3.31 18.40
CA ILE A 341 -10.47 2.80 19.75
C ILE A 341 -11.32 1.52 19.70
N VAL A 342 -12.40 1.49 18.93
CA VAL A 342 -13.28 0.31 18.81
C VAL A 342 -12.53 -0.88 18.24
N LEU A 343 -11.74 -0.69 17.18
CA LEU A 343 -10.90 -1.75 16.61
C LEU A 343 -9.85 -2.23 17.62
N SER A 344 -9.30 -1.31 18.43
CA SER A 344 -8.32 -1.64 19.47
C SER A 344 -8.92 -2.46 20.60
N LEU A 345 -10.13 -2.08 21.07
CA LEU A 345 -10.85 -2.79 22.11
C LEU A 345 -11.33 -4.17 21.65
N ALA A 346 -11.77 -4.29 20.40
CA ALA A 346 -12.15 -5.57 19.80
C ALA A 346 -10.98 -6.56 19.71
N ASP A 347 -9.77 -6.06 19.47
CA ASP A 347 -8.56 -6.90 19.39
C ASP A 347 -7.99 -7.24 20.79
N LEU A 348 -8.16 -6.36 21.78
CA LEU A 348 -7.83 -6.61 23.19
C LEU A 348 -8.65 -7.75 23.81
N ALA A 349 -9.85 -8.03 23.30
CA ALA A 349 -10.71 -9.13 23.76
C ALA A 349 -10.23 -10.52 23.30
N ARG A 350 -9.18 -10.60 22.47
CA ARG A 350 -8.58 -11.86 22.02
C ARG A 350 -7.51 -12.35 23.01
N GLN A 351 -7.31 -13.67 23.06
CA GLN A 351 -6.25 -14.31 23.87
C GLN A 351 -4.88 -13.65 23.60
N THR A 352 -4.06 -13.50 24.65
CA THR A 352 -2.79 -12.73 24.63
C THR A 352 -1.83 -13.15 23.51
N GLU A 353 -1.84 -14.43 23.12
CA GLU A 353 -1.02 -14.98 22.04
C GLU A 353 -1.52 -14.60 20.62
N ALA A 354 -2.80 -14.26 20.50
CA ALA A 354 -3.46 -13.84 19.26
C ALA A 354 -3.64 -12.30 19.14
N GLN A 355 -3.20 -11.54 20.15
CA GLN A 355 -3.29 -10.08 20.14
C GLN A 355 -2.38 -9.48 19.07
N SER A 356 -2.93 -8.57 18.26
CA SER A 356 -2.13 -7.81 17.30
C SER A 356 -1.20 -6.82 18.01
N HIS A 357 -0.38 -6.11 17.23
CA HIS A 357 0.45 -5.01 17.73
C HIS A 357 -0.34 -3.98 18.55
N ILE A 358 -1.64 -3.82 18.32
CA ILE A 358 -2.50 -2.92 19.11
C ILE A 358 -2.79 -3.45 20.51
N GLY A 359 -3.16 -4.72 20.65
CA GLY A 359 -3.41 -5.32 21.96
C GLY A 359 -2.17 -5.22 22.86
N ARG A 360 -0.98 -5.45 22.27
CA ARG A 360 0.30 -5.29 22.96
C ARG A 360 0.61 -3.84 23.31
N PHE A 361 0.39 -2.88 22.39
CA PHE A 361 0.61 -1.45 22.67
C PHE A 361 -0.34 -0.92 23.76
N ALA A 362 -1.62 -1.29 23.70
CA ALA A 362 -2.59 -0.94 24.72
C ALA A 362 -2.26 -1.59 26.07
N SER A 363 -1.79 -2.84 26.07
CA SER A 363 -1.26 -3.50 27.26
C SER A 363 -0.02 -2.78 27.83
N GLN A 364 0.90 -2.35 26.97
CA GLN A 364 2.09 -1.57 27.36
C GLN A 364 1.74 -0.20 27.96
N ILE A 365 0.72 0.50 27.44
CA ILE A 365 0.23 1.74 28.04
C ILE A 365 -0.43 1.45 29.39
N ARG A 366 -1.23 0.38 29.47
CA ARG A 366 -1.91 -0.01 30.71
C ARG A 366 -0.93 -0.40 31.82
N GLN A 367 0.19 -1.04 31.48
CA GLN A 367 1.19 -1.51 32.44
C GLN A 367 2.27 -0.47 32.75
N GLY A 368 2.76 0.27 31.76
CA GLY A 368 3.88 1.23 31.89
C GLY A 368 3.49 2.70 31.91
N GLY A 369 2.20 3.02 31.82
CA GLY A 369 1.68 4.39 31.82
C GLY A 369 1.89 5.16 30.50
N PRO A 370 1.48 6.45 30.44
CA PRO A 370 1.59 7.30 29.25
C PRO A 370 3.03 7.51 28.77
N THR A 371 4.02 7.37 29.65
CA THR A 371 5.44 7.47 29.35
C THR A 371 5.94 6.42 28.36
N SER A 372 5.29 5.25 28.29
CA SER A 372 5.60 4.19 27.31
C SER A 372 5.32 4.57 25.86
N ILE A 373 4.57 5.65 25.61
CA ILE A 373 4.24 6.12 24.26
C ILE A 373 5.44 6.81 23.62
N PHE A 374 6.26 7.52 24.42
CA PHE A 374 7.33 8.37 23.90
C PHE A 374 8.41 7.57 23.12
N PRO A 375 8.92 6.43 23.61
CA PRO A 375 9.86 5.61 22.84
C PRO A 375 9.30 5.11 21.50
N VAL A 376 8.00 4.81 21.44
CA VAL A 376 7.33 4.36 20.20
C VAL A 376 7.28 5.50 19.18
N ILE A 377 6.97 6.72 19.63
CA ILE A 377 6.98 7.91 18.77
C ILE A 377 8.40 8.18 18.25
N VAL A 378 9.40 8.18 19.12
CA VAL A 378 10.81 8.41 18.75
C VAL A 378 11.28 7.39 17.72
N ARG A 379 11.05 6.09 17.97
CA ARG A 379 11.41 5.02 17.03
C ARG A 379 10.72 5.18 15.66
N LYS A 380 9.44 5.56 15.64
CA LYS A 380 8.72 5.81 14.38
C LYS A 380 9.26 7.03 13.64
N LEU A 381 9.64 8.08 14.37
CA LEU A 381 10.25 9.28 13.82
C LEU A 381 11.62 8.97 13.22
N GLU A 382 12.48 8.24 13.94
CA GLU A 382 13.79 7.77 13.47
C GLU A 382 13.67 6.92 12.19
N MET A 383 12.68 6.02 12.13
CA MET A 383 12.43 5.25 10.92
C MET A 383 12.05 6.16 9.74
N ASN A 384 11.14 7.13 9.94
CA ASN A 384 10.79 8.06 8.86
C ASN A 384 12.00 8.94 8.46
N LEU A 385 12.79 9.43 9.42
CA LEU A 385 13.98 10.24 9.15
C LEU A 385 15.03 9.47 8.35
N SER A 386 15.30 8.21 8.72
CA SER A 386 16.23 7.37 7.95
C SER A 386 15.71 7.12 6.53
N LEU A 387 14.41 6.92 6.34
CA LEU A 387 13.83 6.75 5.01
C LEU A 387 13.99 7.99 4.11
N ILE A 388 14.04 9.21 4.65
CA ILE A 388 14.22 10.44 3.84
C ILE A 388 15.43 10.33 2.90
N GLY A 389 16.57 9.83 3.40
CA GLY A 389 17.80 9.70 2.62
C GLY A 389 17.84 8.51 1.67
N TYR A 390 17.14 7.41 2.00
CA TYR A 390 17.28 6.14 1.28
C TYR A 390 16.15 5.84 0.29
N THR A 391 14.93 6.32 0.52
CA THR A 391 13.77 5.94 -0.32
C THR A 391 13.50 6.93 -1.45
N ILE A 392 13.25 6.40 -2.66
CA ILE A 392 12.84 7.21 -3.81
C ILE A 392 11.49 7.90 -3.57
N TRP A 393 10.65 7.33 -2.71
CA TRP A 393 9.36 7.89 -2.33
C TRP A 393 9.46 9.24 -1.61
N SER A 394 10.58 9.53 -0.93
CA SER A 394 10.85 10.83 -0.32
C SER A 394 10.94 11.93 -1.38
N LYS A 395 11.59 11.63 -2.51
CA LYS A 395 11.69 12.54 -3.65
C LYS A 395 10.32 12.73 -4.32
N ALA A 396 9.51 11.68 -4.42
CA ALA A 396 8.14 11.77 -4.91
C ALA A 396 7.29 12.68 -4.01
N LEU A 397 7.29 12.44 -2.70
CA LEU A 397 6.53 13.23 -1.73
C LEU A 397 6.93 14.71 -1.76
N LEU A 398 8.23 15.01 -1.76
CA LEU A 398 8.72 16.37 -1.89
C LEU A 398 8.26 17.03 -3.19
N THR A 399 8.33 16.29 -4.31
CA THR A 399 7.84 16.78 -5.61
C THR A 399 6.34 17.09 -5.54
N PHE A 400 5.53 16.23 -4.92
CA PHE A 400 4.08 16.47 -4.77
C PHE A 400 3.79 17.71 -3.93
N ILE A 401 4.54 17.92 -2.83
CA ILE A 401 4.41 19.11 -1.98
C ILE A 401 4.77 20.37 -2.77
N VAL A 402 5.88 20.34 -3.51
CA VAL A 402 6.34 21.48 -4.33
C VAL A 402 5.34 21.77 -5.45
N VAL A 403 4.92 20.76 -6.22
CA VAL A 403 3.94 20.91 -7.31
C VAL A 403 2.65 21.49 -6.77
N MET A 404 2.08 20.91 -5.71
CA MET A 404 0.87 21.45 -5.08
C MET A 404 1.08 22.89 -4.59
N GLY A 405 2.14 23.16 -3.84
CA GLY A 405 2.43 24.49 -3.30
C GLY A 405 2.56 25.56 -4.38
N VAL A 406 3.22 25.23 -5.49
CA VAL A 406 3.31 26.13 -6.65
C VAL A 406 1.93 26.32 -7.29
N LEU A 407 1.16 25.25 -7.54
CA LEU A 407 -0.19 25.33 -8.11
C LEU A 407 -1.18 26.12 -7.24
N PHE A 408 -0.99 26.12 -5.91
CA PHE A 408 -1.74 26.98 -4.98
C PHE A 408 -1.40 28.46 -5.15
N CYS A 409 -0.14 28.78 -5.44
CA CYS A 409 0.33 30.16 -5.55
C CYS A 409 0.19 30.72 -6.98
N ARG A 410 0.32 29.87 -7.99
CA ARG A 410 0.34 30.23 -9.42
C ARG A 410 -0.23 29.10 -10.28
N PRO A 411 -0.95 29.44 -11.36
CA PRO A 411 -1.49 30.75 -11.73
C PRO A 411 -2.65 31.21 -10.84
N LYS A 412 -2.68 32.50 -10.49
CA LYS A 412 -3.64 33.06 -9.53
C LYS A 412 -5.08 32.82 -10.02
N GLY A 413 -5.92 32.29 -9.13
CA GLY A 413 -7.35 32.11 -9.39
C GLY A 413 -7.73 30.91 -10.27
N MET A 414 -6.80 30.28 -11.00
CA MET A 414 -7.13 29.05 -11.76
C MET A 414 -7.56 27.91 -10.85
N LEU A 415 -6.81 27.66 -9.77
CA LEU A 415 -7.17 26.63 -8.80
C LEU A 415 -8.52 26.90 -8.13
N ALA A 416 -8.82 28.16 -7.81
CA ALA A 416 -10.09 28.55 -7.22
C ALA A 416 -11.26 28.34 -8.20
N ARG A 417 -11.07 28.67 -9.49
CA ARG A 417 -12.04 28.40 -10.56
C ARG A 417 -12.24 26.90 -10.77
N ALA A 418 -11.16 26.12 -10.84
CA ALA A 418 -11.22 24.66 -10.92
C ALA A 418 -12.02 24.06 -9.74
N ALA A 419 -11.75 24.55 -8.53
CA ALA A 419 -12.44 24.11 -7.31
C ALA A 419 -13.92 24.48 -7.30
N ALA A 420 -14.28 25.67 -7.78
CA ALA A 420 -15.67 26.11 -7.89
C ALA A 420 -16.45 25.27 -8.92
N ASN A 421 -15.82 24.94 -10.05
CA ASN A 421 -16.46 24.17 -11.11
C ASN A 421 -16.60 22.68 -10.77
N ARG A 422 -15.71 22.14 -9.91
CA ARG A 422 -15.61 20.71 -9.61
C ARG A 422 -15.50 20.44 -8.10
N PRO A 423 -16.50 20.85 -7.30
CA PRO A 423 -16.41 20.84 -5.83
C PRO A 423 -16.25 19.43 -5.27
N VAL A 424 -16.85 18.41 -5.88
CA VAL A 424 -16.77 17.02 -5.42
C VAL A 424 -15.37 16.46 -5.60
N ILE A 425 -14.73 16.73 -6.75
CA ILE A 425 -13.34 16.31 -7.00
C ILE A 425 -12.38 16.99 -6.02
N PHE A 426 -12.53 18.29 -5.80
CA PHE A 426 -11.67 19.02 -4.87
C PHE A 426 -11.87 18.59 -3.42
N ASN A 427 -13.08 18.22 -3.02
CA ASN A 427 -13.31 17.56 -1.73
C ASN A 427 -12.49 16.26 -1.61
N GLY A 428 -12.51 15.42 -2.65
CA GLY A 428 -11.69 14.21 -2.73
C GLY A 428 -10.19 14.47 -2.63
N ILE A 429 -9.67 15.49 -3.32
CA ILE A 429 -8.25 15.87 -3.25
C ILE A 429 -7.86 16.24 -1.80
N TRP A 430 -8.67 17.04 -1.11
CA TRP A 430 -8.42 17.41 0.29
C TRP A 430 -8.54 16.22 1.24
N ALA A 431 -9.48 15.32 0.98
CA ALA A 431 -9.63 14.07 1.73
C ALA A 431 -8.40 13.15 1.57
N SER A 432 -7.87 13.00 0.35
CA SER A 432 -6.63 12.26 0.10
C SER A 432 -5.43 12.91 0.80
N PHE A 433 -5.36 14.24 0.85
CA PHE A 433 -4.32 14.94 1.60
C PHE A 433 -4.42 14.67 3.11
N ALA A 434 -5.62 14.73 3.69
CA ALA A 434 -5.85 14.37 5.09
C ALA A 434 -5.43 12.93 5.40
N GLY A 435 -5.80 12.01 4.52
CA GLY A 435 -5.41 10.61 4.59
C GLY A 435 -3.90 10.42 4.49
N SER A 436 -3.22 11.14 3.59
CA SER A 436 -1.77 11.12 3.42
C SER A 436 -1.03 11.63 4.66
N VAL A 437 -1.49 12.73 5.27
CA VAL A 437 -0.95 13.24 6.54
C VAL A 437 -1.14 12.22 7.67
N THR A 438 -2.31 11.59 7.74
CA THR A 438 -2.56 10.52 8.71
C THR A 438 -1.61 9.35 8.44
N ALA A 439 -1.45 8.94 7.19
CA ALA A 439 -0.58 7.85 6.79
C ALA A 439 0.88 8.11 7.15
N PHE A 440 1.36 9.33 6.96
CA PHE A 440 2.68 9.78 7.39
C PHE A 440 2.88 9.61 8.90
N ALA A 441 1.87 10.00 9.70
CA ALA A 441 1.98 10.00 11.16
C ALA A 441 1.89 8.62 11.80
N VAL A 442 1.04 7.72 11.27
CA VAL A 442 0.68 6.48 11.98
C VAL A 442 1.46 5.25 11.50
N ASN A 443 1.98 5.27 10.27
CA ASN A 443 2.67 4.12 9.68
C ASN A 443 4.18 4.16 9.97
N ASP A 444 4.78 2.97 10.07
CA ASP A 444 6.23 2.81 10.24
C ASP A 444 7.01 3.40 9.04
N SER A 445 6.62 3.06 7.81
CA SER A 445 7.07 3.73 6.59
C SER A 445 6.09 4.81 6.11
N GLY A 446 5.83 5.79 6.98
CA GLY A 446 4.89 6.89 6.77
C GLY A 446 5.13 7.67 5.48
N ILE A 447 6.38 8.01 5.17
CA ILE A 447 6.76 8.70 3.90
C ILE A 447 6.28 7.94 2.68
N VAL A 448 6.47 6.62 2.66
CA VAL A 448 6.12 5.77 1.51
C VAL A 448 4.61 5.77 1.32
N ALA A 449 3.84 5.54 2.38
CA ALA A 449 2.40 5.54 2.34
C ALA A 449 1.81 6.90 1.96
N ALA A 450 2.39 7.99 2.49
CA ALA A 450 1.96 9.35 2.20
C ALA A 450 2.22 9.73 0.74
N ALA A 451 3.39 9.35 0.20
CA ALA A 451 3.72 9.56 -1.20
C ALA A 451 2.77 8.79 -2.12
N THR A 452 2.55 7.50 -1.87
CA THR A 452 1.66 6.69 -2.73
C THR A 452 0.19 7.13 -2.65
N ALA A 453 -0.25 7.65 -1.49
CA ALA A 453 -1.57 8.27 -1.31
C ALA A 453 -1.78 9.53 -2.18
N LEU A 454 -0.71 10.25 -2.50
CA LEU A 454 -0.79 11.49 -3.27
C LEU A 454 -0.65 11.29 -4.79
N LEU A 455 -0.37 10.08 -5.27
CA LEU A 455 -0.20 9.78 -6.71
C LEU A 455 -1.37 10.25 -7.56
N PHE A 456 -2.58 9.80 -7.22
CA PHE A 456 -3.81 10.12 -7.95
C PHE A 456 -4.29 11.56 -7.75
N PRO A 457 -4.39 12.12 -6.52
CA PRO A 457 -4.89 13.50 -6.35
C PRO A 457 -3.99 14.53 -7.03
N VAL A 458 -2.66 14.35 -7.00
CA VAL A 458 -1.72 15.28 -7.64
C VAL A 458 -1.74 15.13 -9.16
N ALA A 459 -1.83 13.91 -9.69
CA ALA A 459 -2.01 13.72 -11.13
C ALA A 459 -3.32 14.35 -11.61
N LEU A 460 -4.43 14.14 -10.89
CA LEU A 460 -5.74 14.67 -11.27
C LEU A 460 -5.79 16.20 -11.21
N ILE A 461 -5.31 16.84 -10.14
CA ILE A 461 -5.34 18.30 -10.03
C ILE A 461 -4.50 18.96 -11.13
N THR A 462 -3.36 18.34 -11.48
CA THR A 462 -2.49 18.82 -12.56
C THR A 462 -3.17 18.66 -13.92
N ASP A 463 -3.83 17.53 -14.19
CA ASP A 463 -4.63 17.32 -15.41
C ASP A 463 -5.78 18.32 -15.54
N LEU A 464 -6.49 18.60 -14.44
CA LEU A 464 -7.60 19.56 -14.44
C LEU A 464 -7.14 20.99 -14.73
N LEU A 465 -6.02 21.42 -14.15
CA LEU A 465 -5.48 22.76 -14.39
C LEU A 465 -4.91 22.91 -15.80
N LEU A 466 -4.24 21.88 -16.31
CA LEU A 466 -3.83 21.83 -17.71
C LEU A 466 -5.07 21.95 -18.62
N ASN A 467 -6.15 21.22 -18.34
CA ASN A 467 -7.35 21.23 -19.18
C ASN A 467 -8.08 22.57 -19.12
N GLN A 468 -8.14 23.20 -17.95
CA GLN A 468 -8.74 24.52 -17.81
C GLN A 468 -7.97 25.59 -18.60
N GLN A 469 -6.64 25.55 -18.58
CA GLN A 469 -5.82 26.48 -19.37
C GLN A 469 -6.12 26.36 -20.87
N TYR A 470 -6.25 25.12 -21.36
CA TYR A 470 -6.60 24.86 -22.76
C TYR A 470 -7.99 25.38 -23.13
N GLU A 471 -8.98 25.24 -22.24
CA GLU A 471 -10.35 25.73 -22.45
C GLU A 471 -10.41 27.27 -22.46
N ASP A 472 -9.78 27.93 -21.48
CA ASP A 472 -9.72 29.39 -21.39
C ASP A 472 -9.17 30.02 -22.68
N ASP A 473 -8.15 29.40 -23.29
CA ASP A 473 -7.52 29.90 -24.52
C ASP A 473 -8.41 29.67 -25.76
N SER A 474 -9.04 28.50 -25.88
CA SER A 474 -9.93 28.22 -27.01
C SER A 474 -11.11 29.19 -27.09
N ALA A 475 -11.57 29.68 -25.94
CA ALA A 475 -12.65 30.67 -25.85
C ALA A 475 -12.21 32.12 -26.14
N THR A 476 -10.90 32.41 -26.18
CA THR A 476 -10.37 33.74 -26.56
C THR A 476 -10.04 33.90 -28.04
N CYS A 477 -10.00 32.79 -28.79
CA CYS A 477 -9.72 32.78 -30.23
C CYS A 477 -10.99 32.69 -31.10
N GLU A 478 -12.15 32.39 -30.51
CA GLU A 478 -13.49 32.56 -31.08
C GLU A 478 -14.03 33.96 -30.75
#